data_AF-A0A832AYW9-F1
#
_entry.id   AF-A0A832AYW9-F1
#
_cell.length_a   1.000
_cell.length_b   1.000
_cell.length_c   1.000
_cell.angle_alpha   90.00
_cell.angle_beta   90.00
_cell.angle_gamma   90.00
#
_symmetry.space_group_name_H-M   'P 1'
#
loop_
_entity.id
_entity.type
_entity.pdbx_description
1 polymer ?
#
loop_
_entity_poly.entity_id
_entity_poly.type
_entity_poly.pdbx_seq_one_letter_code
_entity_poly.pdbx_strand_id
1 'polypeptide(L)'
;GMASALRELPAKLSDDVAKGVREAARAVAGLAGLRGVARVDLLSDGEELFVNEVNTVPGSLARYLFVDPAVPFPVLLAELLAEAVARPAAHLGSTGADGTVLRSASSIAAKLA
;
A
#
# COMPACT_ATOMS: atom_id res chain seq x y z
N GLY A 1 -17.53 3.09 -18.49
CA GLY A 1 -16.80 3.33 -17.23
C GLY A 1 -17.34 2.41 -16.16
N MET A 2 -16.50 1.92 -15.24
CA MET A 2 -16.84 0.92 -14.20
C MET A 2 -17.88 1.37 -13.14
N ALA A 3 -18.77 2.30 -13.49
CA ALA A 3 -19.90 2.74 -12.68
C ALA A 3 -21.10 1.78 -12.78
N SER A 4 -21.13 0.89 -13.78
CA SER A 4 -22.27 -0.02 -14.05
C SER A 4 -22.09 -1.45 -13.53
N ALA A 5 -20.93 -1.80 -12.96
CA ALA A 5 -20.75 -3.12 -12.36
C ALA A 5 -21.51 -3.18 -11.03
N LEU A 6 -22.45 -4.11 -10.91
CA LEU A 6 -23.13 -4.41 -9.64
C LEU A 6 -22.08 -4.78 -8.61
N ARG A 7 -22.02 -4.02 -7.51
CA ARG A 7 -21.12 -4.28 -6.39
C ARG A 7 -21.94 -4.83 -5.24
N GLU A 8 -21.56 -5.98 -4.71
CA GLU A 8 -22.07 -6.48 -3.43
C GLU A 8 -21.08 -6.07 -2.34
N LEU A 9 -21.47 -5.09 -1.52
CA LEU A 9 -20.64 -4.54 -0.44
C LEU A 9 -21.49 -4.41 0.84
N PRO A 10 -21.17 -5.13 1.92
CA PRO A 10 -20.15 -6.19 1.99
C PRO A 10 -20.53 -7.39 1.11
N ALA A 11 -19.53 -8.12 0.60
CA ALA A 11 -19.76 -9.34 -0.16
C ALA A 11 -20.40 -10.42 0.71
N LYS A 12 -21.42 -11.13 0.20
CA LYS A 12 -22.02 -12.26 0.90
C LYS A 12 -21.19 -13.51 0.64
N LEU A 13 -20.39 -13.87 1.63
CA LEU A 13 -19.50 -15.02 1.60
C LEU A 13 -19.85 -15.98 2.74
N SER A 14 -19.50 -17.26 2.61
CA SER A 14 -19.49 -18.15 3.77
C SER A 14 -18.43 -17.69 4.78
N ASP A 15 -18.61 -18.04 6.05
CA ASP A 15 -17.68 -17.64 7.12
C ASP A 15 -16.24 -18.14 6.84
N ASP A 16 -16.11 -19.33 6.27
CA ASP A 16 -14.82 -19.93 5.90
C ASP A 16 -14.11 -19.14 4.80
N VAL A 17 -14.82 -18.78 3.72
CA VAL A 17 -14.25 -17.98 2.63
C VAL A 17 -13.90 -16.58 3.13
N ALA A 18 -14.78 -15.96 3.91
CA ALA A 18 -14.54 -14.64 4.50
C ALA A 18 -13.31 -14.64 5.42
N LYS A 19 -13.12 -15.73 6.19
CA LYS A 19 -11.93 -15.93 7.03
C LYS A 19 -10.68 -16.08 6.16
N GLY A 20 -10.71 -16.94 5.14
CA GLY A 20 -9.60 -17.14 4.21
C GLY A 20 -9.17 -15.86 3.51
N VAL A 21 -10.12 -15.03 3.06
CA VAL A 21 -9.85 -13.71 2.45
C VAL A 21 -9.09 -12.80 3.42
N ARG A 22 -9.52 -12.72 4.68
CA ARG A 22 -8.87 -11.89 5.70
C ARG A 22 -7.47 -12.39 6.05
N GLU A 23 -7.30 -13.71 6.14
CA GLU A 23 -6.00 -14.32 6.42
C GLU A 23 -5.02 -14.10 5.27
N ALA A 24 -5.44 -14.33 4.02
CA ALA A 24 -4.66 -14.07 2.83
C ALA A 24 -4.26 -12.59 2.72
N ALA A 25 -5.19 -11.66 2.91
CA ALA A 25 -4.90 -10.23 2.86
C ALA A 25 -3.86 -9.80 3.92
N ARG A 26 -3.95 -10.33 5.15
CA ARG A 26 -2.96 -10.07 6.22
C ARG A 26 -1.60 -10.67 5.90
N ALA A 27 -1.56 -11.91 5.40
CA ALA A 27 -0.33 -12.58 5.01
C ALA A 27 0.38 -11.81 3.89
N VAL A 28 -0.35 -11.43 2.85
CA VAL A 28 0.17 -10.61 1.74
C VAL A 28 0.69 -9.27 2.25
N ALA A 29 -0.07 -8.58 3.11
CA ALA A 29 0.36 -7.30 3.67
C ALA A 29 1.67 -7.41 4.47
N GLY A 30 1.81 -8.44 5.29
CA GLY A 30 3.03 -8.70 6.05
C GLY A 30 4.23 -9.05 5.17
N LEU A 31 4.06 -10.00 4.24
CA LEU A 31 5.13 -10.48 3.36
C LEU A 31 5.63 -9.40 2.41
N ALA A 32 4.74 -8.57 1.87
CA ALA A 32 5.09 -7.48 0.96
C ALA A 32 5.49 -6.18 1.68
N GLY A 33 5.46 -6.16 3.01
CA GLY A 33 5.80 -4.97 3.79
C GLY A 33 4.88 -3.78 3.49
N LEU A 34 3.60 -4.03 3.24
CA LEU A 34 2.64 -3.00 2.89
C LEU A 34 2.42 -2.05 4.07
N ARG A 35 2.25 -0.76 3.75
CA ARG A 35 2.02 0.33 4.69
C ARG A 35 0.94 1.25 4.16
N GLY A 36 0.32 2.05 5.03
CA GLY A 36 -0.79 2.90 4.65
C GLY A 36 -1.99 2.07 4.17
N VAL A 37 -2.47 2.37 2.98
CA VAL A 37 -3.61 1.67 2.37
C VAL A 37 -3.18 0.91 1.13
N ALA A 38 -3.62 -0.34 1.04
CA ALA A 38 -3.51 -1.15 -0.16
C ALA A 38 -4.83 -1.89 -0.39
N ARG A 39 -5.16 -2.12 -1.66
CA ARG A 39 -6.25 -3.02 -2.05
C ARG A 39 -5.64 -4.34 -2.48
N VAL A 40 -6.07 -5.44 -1.86
CA VAL A 40 -5.68 -6.80 -2.26
C VAL A 40 -6.87 -7.40 -2.99
N ASP A 41 -6.67 -7.70 -4.26
CA ASP A 41 -7.70 -8.31 -5.08
C ASP A 41 -7.47 -9.81 -5.08
N LEU A 42 -8.52 -10.56 -4.74
CA LEU A 42 -8.51 -12.01 -4.76
C LEU A 42 -9.50 -12.54 -5.80
N LEU A 43 -9.20 -13.71 -6.33
CA LEU A 43 -10.10 -14.52 -7.13
C LEU A 43 -10.45 -15.78 -6.34
N SER A 44 -11.64 -16.30 -6.58
CA SER A 44 -12.08 -17.59 -6.02
C SER A 44 -12.84 -18.36 -7.10
N ASP A 45 -12.65 -19.67 -7.10
CA ASP A 45 -13.46 -20.61 -7.87
C ASP A 45 -14.57 -21.27 -7.01
N GLY A 46 -14.69 -20.90 -5.74
CA GLY A 46 -15.63 -21.47 -4.77
C GLY A 46 -15.01 -22.49 -3.82
N GLU A 47 -13.81 -23.00 -4.11
CA GLU A 47 -13.05 -23.93 -3.25
C GLU A 47 -11.76 -23.29 -2.74
N GLU A 48 -11.03 -22.62 -3.63
CA GLU A 48 -9.74 -22.01 -3.34
C GLU A 48 -9.78 -20.47 -3.48
N LEU A 49 -8.78 -19.83 -2.87
CA LEU A 49 -8.56 -18.39 -2.95
C LEU A 49 -7.19 -18.13 -3.59
N PHE A 50 -7.19 -17.27 -4.60
CA PHE A 50 -6.00 -16.89 -5.34
C PHE A 50 -5.76 -15.40 -5.19
N VAL A 51 -4.54 -15.02 -4.82
CA VAL A 51 -4.14 -13.61 -4.83
C VAL A 51 -3.94 -13.17 -6.28
N ASN A 52 -4.66 -12.16 -6.72
CA ASN A 52 -4.58 -11.65 -8.09
C ASN A 52 -3.64 -10.44 -8.19
N GLU A 53 -3.94 -9.36 -7.47
CA GLU A 53 -3.10 -8.17 -7.45
C GLU A 53 -3.03 -7.51 -6.08
N VAL A 54 -1.93 -6.80 -5.85
CA VAL A 54 -1.78 -5.85 -4.74
C VAL A 54 -1.65 -4.45 -5.31
N ASN A 55 -2.62 -3.60 -5.01
CA ASN A 55 -2.63 -2.21 -5.42
C ASN A 55 -2.27 -1.31 -4.23
N THR A 56 -1.06 -0.76 -4.24
CA THR A 56 -0.52 0.09 -3.16
C THR A 56 -0.95 1.56 -3.27
N VAL A 57 -1.59 1.95 -4.38
CA VAL A 57 -2.14 3.30 -4.58
C VAL A 57 -3.55 3.16 -5.18
N PRO A 58 -4.50 2.58 -4.44
CA PRO A 58 -5.82 2.32 -4.98
C PRO A 58 -6.56 3.65 -5.22
N GLY A 59 -7.36 3.69 -6.28
CA GLY A 59 -8.20 4.85 -6.59
C GLY A 59 -9.07 5.25 -5.39
N SER A 60 -9.10 6.55 -5.08
CA SER A 60 -9.80 7.12 -3.92
C SER A 60 -9.48 6.43 -2.59
N LEU A 61 -8.23 5.95 -2.42
CA LEU A 61 -7.77 5.21 -1.22
C LEU A 61 -8.63 3.99 -0.88
N ALA A 62 -9.29 3.39 -1.89
CA ALA A 62 -10.26 2.32 -1.72
C ALA A 62 -11.39 2.61 -0.70
N ARG A 63 -11.68 3.89 -0.39
CA ARG A 63 -12.67 4.30 0.63
C ARG A 63 -14.01 3.55 0.53
N TYR A 64 -14.46 3.26 -0.69
CA TYR A 64 -15.75 2.61 -0.95
C TYR A 64 -15.83 1.16 -0.41
N LEU A 65 -14.73 0.56 0.03
CA LEU A 65 -14.72 -0.76 0.67
C LEU A 65 -14.86 -0.71 2.21
N PHE A 66 -14.69 0.47 2.82
CA PHE A 66 -14.82 0.65 4.28
C PHE A 66 -16.29 0.91 4.64
N VAL A 67 -17.11 -0.15 4.56
CA VAL A 67 -18.57 -0.07 4.68
C VAL A 67 -19.13 -0.65 5.97
N ASP A 68 -18.41 -1.56 6.64
CA ASP A 68 -18.89 -2.25 7.84
C ASP A 68 -17.75 -2.49 8.86
N PRO A 69 -17.64 -1.65 9.90
CA PRO A 69 -18.37 -0.39 10.06
C PRO A 69 -17.93 0.63 9.00
N ALA A 70 -18.83 1.55 8.64
CA ALA A 70 -18.51 2.63 7.72
C ALA A 70 -17.44 3.56 8.32
N VAL A 71 -16.33 3.78 7.59
CA VAL A 71 -15.28 4.71 8.02
C VAL A 71 -15.45 6.05 7.31
N PRO A 72 -15.62 7.18 8.03
CA PRO A 72 -15.65 8.50 7.41
C PRO A 72 -14.33 8.81 6.69
N PHE A 73 -14.40 9.40 5.50
CA PHE A 73 -13.18 9.72 4.73
C PHE A 73 -12.16 10.58 5.49
N PRO A 74 -12.57 11.63 6.25
CA PRO A 74 -11.61 12.42 7.01
C PRO A 74 -10.86 11.60 8.07
N VAL A 75 -11.51 10.58 8.66
CA VAL A 75 -10.90 9.69 9.65
C VAL A 75 -9.87 8.79 8.97
N LEU A 76 -10.24 8.13 7.87
CA LEU A 76 -9.32 7.30 7.09
C LEU A 76 -8.08 8.10 6.65
N LEU A 77 -8.28 9.30 6.11
CA LEU A 77 -7.18 10.15 5.67
C LEU A 77 -6.30 10.59 6.86
N ALA A 78 -6.89 10.98 7.98
CA ALA A 78 -6.15 11.39 9.17
C ALA A 78 -5.29 10.24 9.72
N GLU A 79 -5.82 9.02 9.76
CA GLU A 79 -5.08 7.84 10.22
C GLU A 79 -3.91 7.48 9.29
N LEU A 80 -4.11 7.53 7.97
CA LEU A 80 -3.05 7.30 6.99
C LEU A 80 -1.93 8.35 7.10
N LEU A 81 -2.29 9.62 7.31
CA LEU A 81 -1.32 10.69 7.54
C LEU A 81 -0.57 10.49 8.86
N ALA A 82 -1.28 10.11 9.93
CA ALA A 82 -0.67 9.84 11.23
C ALA A 82 0.34 8.68 11.15
N GLU A 83 0.00 7.59 10.45
CA GLU A 83 0.93 6.48 10.19
C GLU A 83 2.17 6.95 9.43
N ALA A 84 1.99 7.71 8.34
CA ALA A 84 3.09 8.19 7.51
C ALA A 84 4.07 9.09 8.30
N VAL A 85 3.56 9.93 9.21
CA VAL A 85 4.37 10.77 10.10
C VAL A 85 5.10 9.92 11.14
N ALA A 86 4.42 8.95 11.76
CA ALA A 86 4.99 8.11 12.81
C ALA A 86 6.04 7.13 12.27
N ARG A 87 5.94 6.72 11.00
CA ARG A 87 6.85 5.77 10.35
C ARG A 87 7.23 6.22 8.94
N PRO A 88 8.13 7.23 8.82
CA PRO A 88 8.55 7.74 7.52
C PRO A 88 9.13 6.64 6.62
N ALA A 89 8.70 6.61 5.36
CA ALA A 89 9.17 5.61 4.40
C ALA A 89 10.63 5.82 3.98
N ALA A 90 11.10 7.07 4.03
CA ALA A 90 12.45 7.47 3.69
C ALA A 90 12.95 8.47 4.72
N HIS A 91 14.23 8.37 5.08
CA HIS A 91 14.92 9.39 5.85
C HIS A 91 15.65 10.30 4.86
N LEU A 92 15.10 11.49 4.64
CA LEU A 92 15.78 12.52 3.87
C LEU A 92 16.84 13.15 4.77
N GLY A 93 18.11 12.93 4.45
CA GLY A 93 19.25 13.52 5.13
C GLY A 93 20.01 14.48 4.21
N SER A 94 20.71 15.44 4.80
CA SER A 94 21.66 16.32 4.09
C SER A 94 23.09 15.77 4.11
N THR A 95 23.29 14.54 4.60
CA THR A 95 24.60 13.89 4.66
C THR A 95 25.21 13.81 3.27
N GLY A 96 26.36 14.45 3.05
CA GLY A 96 27.03 14.54 1.75
C GLY A 96 26.52 15.66 0.82
N ALA A 97 25.45 16.37 1.19
CA ALA A 97 24.95 17.53 0.43
C ALA A 97 25.88 18.76 0.54
N ASP A 98 26.80 18.76 1.51
CA ASP A 98 27.81 19.81 1.67
C ASP A 98 28.94 19.73 0.62
N GLY A 99 28.95 18.70 -0.25
CA GLY A 99 29.90 18.52 -1.34
C GLY A 99 31.32 18.16 -0.89
N THR A 100 31.53 17.80 0.37
CA THR A 100 32.86 17.41 0.90
C THR A 100 33.49 16.26 0.12
N VAL A 101 32.72 15.21 -0.19
CA VAL A 101 33.17 14.05 -0.97
C VAL A 101 33.56 14.45 -2.39
N LEU A 102 32.77 15.30 -3.06
CA LEU A 102 33.07 15.80 -4.40
C LEU A 102 34.34 16.67 -4.43
N ARG A 103 34.53 17.53 -3.41
CA ARG A 103 35.76 18.34 -3.27
C ARG A 103 37.01 17.49 -3.04
N SER A 104 36.87 16.33 -2.40
CA SER A 104 37.97 15.39 -2.16
C SER A 104 38.26 14.45 -3.34
N ALA A 105 37.38 14.37 -4.34
CA ALA A 105 37.54 13.50 -5.49
C ALA A 105 38.54 14.09 -6.50
N SER A 106 39.82 13.78 -6.31
CA SER A 106 40.94 14.20 -7.17
C SER A 106 40.91 13.63 -8.60
N SER A 107 40.07 12.64 -8.90
CA SER A 107 40.24 11.77 -10.08
C SER A 107 39.44 12.14 -11.33
N ILE A 108 38.66 13.23 -11.37
CA ILE A 108 38.08 13.69 -12.65
C ILE A 108 39.08 14.61 -13.37
N ALA A 109 39.76 15.50 -12.63
CA ALA A 109 40.84 16.32 -13.18
C ALA A 109 42.03 15.47 -13.70
N ALA A 110 42.35 14.36 -13.02
CA ALA A 110 43.42 13.45 -13.45
C ALA A 110 43.07 12.53 -14.64
N LYS A 111 41.79 12.41 -15.01
CA LYS A 111 41.32 11.57 -16.13
C LYS A 111 41.13 12.34 -17.44
N LEU A 112 41.27 13.66 -17.40
CA LEU A 112 41.16 14.57 -18.55
C LEU A 112 42.52 15.15 -18.99
N ALA A 113 43.62 14.68 -18.39
CA ALA A 113 44.99 15.01 -18.76
C ALA A 113 45.59 13.91 -19.65
#